data_AF-A0A5K1B548-F1
#
_entry.id   AF-A0A5K1B548-F1
#
_cell.length_a   1.000
_cell.length_b   1.000
_cell.length_c   1.000
_cell.angle_alpha   90.00
_cell.angle_beta   90.00
_cell.angle_gamma   90.00
#
_symmetry.space_group_name_H-M   'P 1'
#
loop_
_entity.id
_entity.type
_entity.pdbx_description
1 polymer ?
#
loop_
_entity_poly.entity_id
_entity_poly.type
_entity_poly.pdbx_seq_one_letter_code
_entity_poly.pdbx_strand_id
1 'polypeptide(L)' 'SKASAVARASEDFMPNEPTLQTRHIASVAFNSMLLGEIVVPDWDMFH' A
#
# COMPACT_ATOMS: atom_id res chain seq x y z
N SER A 1 13.27 16.51 12.76
CA SER A 1 12.63 15.59 11.79
C SER A 1 11.16 15.46 12.08
N LYS A 2 10.29 15.81 11.12
CA LYS A 2 8.87 15.44 11.19
C LYS A 2 8.78 13.98 10.76
N ALA A 3 8.42 13.08 11.67
CA ALA A 3 8.06 11.72 11.28
C ALA A 3 6.75 11.83 10.49
N SER A 4 6.78 11.48 9.21
CA SER A 4 5.56 11.38 8.42
C SER A 4 4.79 10.17 8.94
N ALA A 5 3.50 10.33 9.23
CA ALA A 5 2.64 9.24 9.68
C ALA A 5 2.22 8.37 8.49
N VAL A 6 3.20 7.83 7.77
CA VAL A 6 3.00 6.98 6.59
C VAL A 6 3.25 5.53 6.99
N ALA A 7 2.32 4.64 6.66
CA ALA A 7 2.43 3.22 6.97
C ALA A 7 2.20 2.38 5.72
N ARG A 8 2.99 1.30 5.57
CA ARG A 8 2.86 0.35 4.47
C ARG A 8 1.50 -0.34 4.52
N ALA A 9 0.72 -0.20 3.45
CA ALA A 9 -0.60 -0.84 3.35
C ALA A 9 -0.53 -2.26 2.79
N SER A 10 0.58 -2.65 2.14
CA SER A 10 0.81 -4.00 1.62
C SER A 10 2.30 -4.28 1.39
N GLU A 11 2.59 -5.46 0.83
CA GLU A 11 3.91 -5.83 0.31
C GLU A 11 4.31 -4.95 -0.90
N ASP A 12 5.52 -5.12 -1.43
CA ASP A 12 6.01 -4.32 -2.57
C ASP A 12 5.20 -4.60 -3.85
N PHE A 13 4.99 -3.56 -4.65
CA PHE A 13 4.42 -3.70 -5.98
C PHE A 13 5.44 -4.34 -6.92
N MET A 14 5.08 -5.52 -7.45
CA MET A 14 5.92 -6.27 -8.39
C MET A 14 5.36 -6.16 -9.82
N PRO A 15 5.80 -5.17 -10.63
CA PRO A 15 5.26 -4.96 -11.99
C PRO A 15 5.51 -6.14 -12.92
N ASN A 16 6.60 -6.89 -12.70
CA ASN A 16 6.98 -8.03 -13.55
C ASN A 16 6.21 -9.32 -13.21
N GLU A 17 5.38 -9.32 -12.17
CA GLU A 17 4.62 -10.50 -11.71
C GLU A 17 3.11 -10.22 -11.76
N PRO A 18 2.45 -10.45 -12.91
CA PRO A 18 1.04 -10.08 -13.13
C PRO A 18 0.07 -10.74 -12.15
N THR A 19 0.41 -11.93 -11.65
CA THR A 19 -0.39 -12.68 -10.68
C THR A 19 -0.48 -11.97 -9.32
N LEU A 20 0.51 -11.13 -8.99
CA LEU A 20 0.58 -10.40 -7.72
C LEU A 20 -0.04 -9.01 -7.79
N GLN A 21 -0.16 -8.41 -8.98
CA GLN A 21 -0.68 -7.05 -9.15
C GLN A 21 -2.10 -6.90 -8.60
N THR A 22 -3.03 -7.78 -8.97
CA THR A 22 -4.42 -7.74 -8.48
C THR A 22 -4.49 -7.94 -6.97
N ARG A 23 -3.62 -8.81 -6.42
CA ARG A 23 -3.54 -9.07 -4.98
C ARG A 23 -3.04 -7.85 -4.22
N HIS A 24 -2.01 -7.17 -4.76
CA HIS A 24 -1.49 -5.91 -4.20
C HIS A 24 -2.60 -4.87 -4.12
N ILE A 25 -3.28 -4.59 -5.23
CA ILE A 25 -4.36 -3.59 -5.30
C ILE A 25 -5.51 -3.93 -4.34
N ALA A 26 -5.93 -5.19 -4.27
CA ALA A 26 -6.97 -5.61 -3.34
C ALA A 26 -6.54 -5.42 -1.87
N SER A 27 -5.29 -5.75 -1.55
CA SER A 27 -4.73 -5.63 -0.20
C SER A 27 -4.56 -4.17 0.24
N VAL A 28 -3.97 -3.31 -0.60
CA VAL A 28 -3.83 -1.89 -0.28
C VAL A 28 -5.18 -1.21 -0.13
N ALA A 29 -6.16 -1.54 -0.99
CA ALA A 29 -7.51 -0.97 -0.90
C ALA A 29 -8.23 -1.38 0.39
N PHE A 30 -8.18 -2.67 0.74
CA PHE A 30 -8.80 -3.18 1.97
C PHE A 30 -8.15 -2.59 3.23
N ASN A 31 -6.82 -2.62 3.31
CA ASN A 31 -6.09 -2.12 4.49
C ASN A 31 -6.21 -0.60 4.65
N SER A 32 -6.37 0.14 3.54
CA SER A 32 -6.58 1.59 3.58
C SER A 32 -7.90 2.01 4.25
N MET A 33 -8.91 1.13 4.32
CA MET A 33 -10.15 1.45 5.04
C MET A 33 -9.90 1.70 6.54
N LEU A 34 -9.01 0.93 7.17
CA LEU A 34 -8.65 1.10 8.58
C LEU A 34 -7.46 2.07 8.73
N LEU A 35 -6.40 1.86 7.94
CA LEU A 35 -5.18 2.64 8.06
C LEU A 35 -5.42 4.12 7.74
N GLY A 36 -6.29 4.43 6.77
CA GLY A 36 -6.61 5.79 6.37
C GLY A 36 -7.20 6.68 7.47
N GLU A 37 -7.71 6.09 8.55
CA GLU A 37 -8.24 6.84 9.70
C GLU A 37 -7.12 7.30 10.67
N ILE A 38 -5.98 6.61 10.68
CA ILE A 38 -4.91 6.75 11.69
C ILE A 38 -3.62 7.28 11.07
N VAL A 39 -3.34 6.89 9.82
CA VAL A 39 -2.09 7.13 9.10
C VAL A 39 -2.39 7.35 7.62
N VAL A 40 -1.40 7.85 6.89
CA VAL A 40 -1.43 7.88 5.42
C VAL A 40 -0.97 6.51 4.92
N PRO A 41 -1.85 5.70 4.29
CA PRO A 41 -1.45 4.41 3.74
C PRO A 41 -0.55 4.59 2.52
N ASP A 42 0.62 3.95 2.56
CA ASP A 42 1.55 3.86 1.44
C ASP A 42 1.19 2.66 0.55
N TRP A 43 0.89 2.95 -0.71
CA TRP A 43 0.50 1.98 -1.74
C TRP A 43 1.69 1.45 -2.55
N ASP A 44 2.91 1.88 -2.19
CA ASP A 44 4.15 1.63 -2.91
C ASP A 44 4.26 2.40 -4.24
N MET A 45 5.46 2.36 -4.81
CA MET A 45 5.76 3.03 -6.07
C MET A 45 5.28 2.22 -7.28
N PHE A 46 4.49 2.85 -8.16
CA PHE A 46 4.16 2.29 -9.47
C PHE A 46 5.21 2.77 -10.49
N HIS A 47 5.93 1.81 -11.10
CA HIS A 47 6.95 2.05 -12.12
C HIS A 47 6.44 1.73 -13.52
#